data_AF-A0A7K2VN03-F1
#
_entry.id   AF-A0A7K2VN03-F1
#
_cell.length_a   1.000
_cell.length_b   1.000
_cell.length_c   1.000
_cell.angle_alpha   90.00
_cell.angle_beta   90.00
_cell.angle_gamma   90.00
#
_symmetry.space_group_name_H-M   'P 1'
#
loop_
_entity.id
_entity.type
_entity.pdbx_description
1 polymer ?
#
loop_
_entity_poly.entity_id
_entity_poly.type
_entity_poly.pdbx_seq_one_letter_code
_entity_poly.pdbx_strand_id
1 'polypeptide(L)'
;MSTQRELTAEADARAHRDTAEQELTEIARFLQEQFSQRTVAHVAGVEDPKQVGRWCRGQNTPRFDSEFRLRTAYQVFRYIEECENRHVARAWMIGMNPQLEDASPLQAIANDQFKEVMAAARSYRQGDL
;
A
#
# COMPACT_ATOMS: atom_id res chain seq x y z
N MET A 1 27.87 -7.48 -3.59
CA MET A 1 27.12 -6.66 -2.61
C MET A 1 26.64 -5.32 -3.17
N SER A 2 27.31 -4.70 -4.16
CA SER A 2 26.85 -3.44 -4.78
C SER A 2 25.55 -3.59 -5.59
N THR A 3 25.40 -4.69 -6.33
CA THR A 3 24.27 -4.92 -7.24
C THR A 3 22.92 -5.05 -6.52
N GLN A 4 22.88 -5.71 -5.35
CA GLN A 4 21.64 -5.89 -4.57
C GLN A 4 21.13 -4.57 -3.99
N ARG A 5 22.04 -3.71 -3.52
CA ARG A 5 21.71 -2.39 -2.96
C ARG A 5 21.23 -1.43 -4.04
N GLU A 6 21.84 -1.45 -5.22
CA GLU A 6 21.38 -0.67 -6.39
C GLU A 6 19.98 -1.11 -6.83
N LEU A 7 19.72 -2.42 -6.93
CA LEU A 7 18.40 -2.94 -7.29
C LEU A 7 17.30 -2.58 -6.26
N THR A 8 17.66 -2.46 -4.98
CA THR A 8 16.72 -2.07 -3.92
C THR A 8 16.40 -0.58 -4.02
N ALA A 9 17.41 0.27 -4.23
CA ALA A 9 17.24 1.70 -4.39
C ALA A 9 16.46 2.06 -5.67
N GLU A 10 16.67 1.33 -6.77
CA GLU A 10 15.95 1.53 -8.03
C GLU A 10 14.47 1.17 -7.93
N ALA A 11 14.14 0.09 -7.22
CA ALA A 11 12.76 -0.31 -6.97
C ALA A 11 12.06 0.66 -6.00
N ASP A 12 12.72 1.07 -4.92
CA ASP A 12 12.22 2.09 -4.00
C ASP A 12 11.91 3.40 -4.76
N ALA A 13 12.82 3.83 -5.65
CA ALA A 13 12.64 5.05 -6.44
C ALA A 13 11.56 4.92 -7.52
N ARG A 14 11.37 3.74 -8.11
CA ARG A 14 10.31 3.46 -9.09
C ARG A 14 8.95 3.46 -8.42
N ALA A 15 8.77 2.72 -7.32
CA ALA A 15 7.54 2.72 -6.55
C ALA A 15 7.18 4.13 -6.03
N HIS A 16 8.19 4.92 -5.64
CA HIS A 16 7.98 6.32 -5.24
C HIS A 16 7.51 7.21 -6.41
N ARG A 17 8.16 7.13 -7.58
CA ARG A 17 7.74 7.89 -8.77
C ARG A 17 6.36 7.49 -9.27
N ASP A 18 6.09 6.19 -9.38
CA ASP A 18 4.79 5.66 -9.79
C ASP A 18 3.68 6.14 -8.85
N THR A 19 3.95 6.27 -7.54
CA THR A 19 2.99 6.78 -6.57
C THR A 19 2.79 8.30 -6.69
N ALA A 20 3.83 9.07 -7.02
CA ALA A 20 3.76 10.52 -7.15
C ALA A 20 3.07 10.97 -8.46
N GLU A 21 3.21 10.19 -9.53
CA GLU A 21 2.64 10.49 -10.84
C GLU A 21 1.20 9.98 -10.99
N GLN A 22 0.76 9.04 -10.14
CA GLN A 22 -0.59 8.50 -10.24
C GLN A 22 -1.66 9.37 -9.60
N GLU A 23 -2.70 9.60 -10.42
CA GLU A 23 -3.96 10.18 -10.03
C GLU A 23 -4.61 9.36 -8.91
N LEU A 24 -5.04 10.03 -7.85
CA LEU A 24 -5.63 9.39 -6.67
C LEU A 24 -6.89 8.58 -6.99
N THR A 25 -7.57 8.95 -8.07
CA THR A 25 -8.70 8.19 -8.63
C THR A 25 -8.27 6.78 -9.05
N GLU A 26 -7.12 6.63 -9.71
CA GLU A 26 -6.60 5.32 -10.14
C GLU A 26 -6.12 4.50 -8.94
N ILE A 27 -5.46 5.14 -7.98
CA ILE A 27 -5.06 4.50 -6.72
C ILE A 27 -6.28 3.94 -5.99
N ALA A 28 -7.36 4.73 -5.87
CA ALA A 28 -8.59 4.28 -5.21
C ALA A 28 -9.23 3.09 -5.94
N ARG A 29 -9.28 3.11 -7.29
CA ARG A 29 -9.80 1.99 -8.09
C ARG A 29 -8.97 0.73 -7.89
N PHE A 30 -7.66 0.85 -8.02
CA PHE A 30 -6.73 -0.26 -7.85
C PHE A 30 -6.93 -0.92 -6.49
N LEU A 31 -6.92 -0.14 -5.40
CA LEU A 31 -7.09 -0.67 -4.06
C LEU A 31 -8.48 -1.28 -3.86
N GLN A 32 -9.52 -0.69 -4.44
CA GLN A 32 -10.89 -1.24 -4.36
C GLN A 32 -10.98 -2.60 -5.08
N GLU A 33 -10.33 -2.75 -6.23
CA GLU A 33 -10.26 -4.02 -6.98
C GLU A 33 -9.51 -5.10 -6.20
N GLN A 34 -8.41 -4.74 -5.51
CA GLN A 34 -7.63 -5.71 -4.74
C GLN A 34 -8.31 -6.10 -3.41
N PHE A 35 -8.93 -5.16 -2.68
CA PHE A 35 -9.32 -5.36 -1.29
C PHE A 35 -10.80 -5.16 -0.96
N SER A 36 -11.62 -4.76 -1.93
CA SER A 36 -13.01 -4.29 -1.79
C SER A 36 -13.16 -2.87 -1.23
N GLN A 37 -14.30 -2.27 -1.53
CA GLN A 37 -14.66 -0.92 -1.11
C GLN A 37 -14.64 -0.73 0.41
N ARG A 38 -15.11 -1.73 1.18
CA ARG A 38 -15.20 -1.64 2.65
C ARG A 38 -13.82 -1.66 3.31
N THR A 39 -12.93 -2.51 2.82
CA THR A 39 -11.55 -2.58 3.34
C THR A 39 -10.79 -1.30 3.06
N VAL A 40 -10.92 -0.76 1.84
CA VAL A 40 -10.28 0.52 1.48
C VAL A 40 -10.82 1.68 2.32
N ALA A 41 -12.12 1.68 2.64
CA ALA A 41 -12.72 2.67 3.53
C ALA A 41 -12.13 2.61 4.94
N HIS A 42 -11.96 1.39 5.48
CA HIS A 42 -11.31 1.17 6.77
C HIS A 42 -9.87 1.69 6.76
N VAL A 43 -9.08 1.34 5.75
CA VAL A 43 -7.68 1.79 5.60
C VAL A 43 -7.61 3.30 5.47
N ALA A 44 -8.53 3.93 4.73
CA ALA A 44 -8.57 5.38 4.57
C ALA A 44 -9.10 6.12 5.82
N GLY A 45 -9.58 5.40 6.83
CA GLY A 45 -10.18 5.98 8.04
C GLY A 45 -11.51 6.71 7.79
N VAL A 46 -12.33 6.21 6.85
CA VAL A 46 -13.65 6.78 6.55
C VAL A 46 -14.77 5.82 6.91
N GLU A 47 -15.82 6.33 7.54
CA GLU A 47 -16.96 5.52 8.01
C GLU A 47 -17.89 5.07 6.88
N ASP A 48 -18.10 5.92 5.87
CA ASP A 48 -18.97 5.64 4.71
C ASP A 48 -18.16 5.04 3.56
N PRO A 49 -18.28 3.73 3.25
CA PRO A 49 -17.54 3.11 2.15
C PRO A 49 -17.90 3.69 0.77
N LYS A 50 -19.06 4.35 0.63
CA LYS A 50 -19.42 5.02 -0.63
C LYS A 50 -18.47 6.18 -0.96
N GLN A 51 -17.74 6.73 0.02
CA GLN A 51 -16.64 7.68 -0.19
C GLN A 51 -15.63 7.13 -1.20
N VAL A 52 -15.20 5.87 -1.01
CA VAL A 52 -14.23 5.21 -1.90
C VAL A 52 -14.79 5.12 -3.32
N GLY A 53 -16.07 4.76 -3.46
CA GLY A 53 -16.73 4.73 -4.77
C GLY A 53 -16.85 6.10 -5.44
N ARG A 54 -16.87 7.20 -4.68
CA ARG A 54 -16.83 8.57 -5.22
C ARG A 54 -15.41 8.93 -5.69
N TRP A 55 -14.39 8.56 -4.92
CA TRP A 55 -12.98 8.73 -5.29
C TRP A 55 -12.63 7.96 -6.57
N CYS A 56 -13.08 6.70 -6.69
CA CYS A 56 -12.90 5.89 -7.91
C CYS A 56 -13.53 6.54 -9.16
N ARG A 57 -14.54 7.40 -8.99
CA ARG A 57 -15.21 8.13 -10.07
C ARG A 57 -14.72 9.56 -10.23
N GLY A 58 -13.70 9.99 -9.47
CA GLY A 58 -13.19 11.36 -9.47
C GLY A 58 -14.21 12.41 -9.01
N GLN A 59 -15.24 12.02 -8.25
CA GLN A 59 -16.33 12.92 -7.87
C GLN A 59 -15.96 13.85 -6.70
N ASN A 60 -15.02 13.43 -5.85
CA ASN A 60 -14.44 14.24 -4.80
C ASN A 60 -13.03 13.72 -4.47
N THR A 61 -12.29 14.48 -3.66
CA THR A 61 -10.94 14.13 -3.22
C THR A 61 -10.98 13.69 -1.75
N PRO A 62 -10.23 12.65 -1.35
CA PRO A 62 -9.97 12.31 0.04
C PRO A 62 -9.34 13.49 0.80
N ARG A 63 -9.46 13.49 2.12
CA ARG A 63 -8.65 14.38 2.97
C ARG A 63 -7.19 13.91 2.95
N PHE A 64 -6.28 14.80 3.34
CA PHE A 64 -4.84 14.53 3.35
C PHE A 64 -4.47 13.20 4.02
N ASP A 65 -4.96 12.93 5.23
CA ASP A 65 -4.64 11.67 5.93
C ASP A 65 -5.15 10.43 5.19
N SER A 66 -6.38 10.49 4.67
CA SER A 66 -6.96 9.41 3.86
C SER A 66 -6.16 9.20 2.57
N GLU A 67 -5.80 10.28 1.86
CA GLU A 67 -4.96 10.22 0.67
C GLU A 67 -3.60 9.60 0.99
N PHE A 68 -2.97 10.02 2.08
CA PHE A 68 -1.66 9.52 2.49
C PHE A 68 -1.72 8.02 2.76
N ARG A 69 -2.70 7.53 3.52
CA ARG A 69 -2.92 6.09 3.78
C ARG A 69 -3.13 5.30 2.49
N LEU A 70 -3.94 5.82 1.55
CA LEU A 70 -4.17 5.18 0.26
C LEU A 70 -2.90 5.10 -0.58
N ARG A 71 -2.12 6.19 -0.64
CA ARG A 71 -0.84 6.21 -1.35
C ARG A 71 0.17 5.25 -0.72
N THR A 72 0.25 5.17 0.61
CA THR A 72 1.13 4.20 1.28
C THR A 72 0.69 2.76 0.98
N ALA A 73 -0.60 2.45 1.05
CA ALA A 73 -1.10 1.11 0.72
C ALA A 73 -0.78 0.71 -0.72
N TYR A 74 -0.93 1.64 -1.66
CA TYR A 74 -0.57 1.44 -3.06
C TYR A 74 0.93 1.22 -3.24
N GLN A 75 1.77 2.08 -2.66
CA GLN A 75 3.23 1.99 -2.76
C GLN A 75 3.73 0.64 -2.23
N VAL A 76 3.28 0.23 -1.05
CA VAL A 76 3.67 -1.04 -0.43
C VAL A 76 3.21 -2.23 -1.26
N PHE A 77 1.98 -2.20 -1.77
CA PHE A 77 1.48 -3.25 -2.65
C PHE A 77 2.37 -3.41 -3.89
N ARG A 78 2.64 -2.29 -4.58
CA ARG A 78 3.46 -2.29 -5.81
C ARG A 78 4.88 -2.77 -5.52
N TYR A 79 5.43 -2.39 -4.38
CA TYR A 79 6.76 -2.83 -3.96
C TYR A 79 6.86 -4.36 -3.85
N ILE A 80 5.88 -5.00 -3.19
CA ILE A 80 5.85 -6.46 -3.07
C ILE A 80 5.51 -7.11 -4.43
N GLU A 81 4.59 -6.53 -5.20
CA GLU A 81 4.22 -7.04 -6.53
C GLU A 81 5.41 -7.06 -7.49
N GLU A 82 6.30 -6.07 -7.43
CA GLU A 82 7.53 -6.03 -8.24
C GLU A 82 8.55 -7.12 -7.86
N CYS A 83 8.58 -7.53 -6.59
CA CYS A 83 9.47 -8.60 -6.14
C CYS A 83 8.92 -9.98 -6.50
N GLU A 84 7.60 -10.11 -6.56
CA GLU A 84 6.89 -11.38 -6.62
C GLU A 84 5.83 -11.35 -7.74
N ASN A 85 4.56 -11.41 -7.36
CA ASN A 85 3.43 -11.25 -8.23
C ASN A 85 2.26 -10.65 -7.44
N ARG A 86 1.23 -10.24 -8.17
CA ARG A 86 0.02 -9.60 -7.61
C ARG A 86 -0.67 -10.43 -6.53
N HIS A 87 -0.74 -11.75 -6.70
CA HIS A 87 -1.41 -12.60 -5.73
C HIS A 87 -0.65 -12.61 -4.40
N VAL A 88 0.68 -12.73 -4.44
CA VAL A 88 1.54 -12.72 -3.25
C VAL A 88 1.46 -11.36 -2.57
N ALA A 89 1.53 -10.25 -3.31
CA ALA A 89 1.38 -8.90 -2.77
C ALA A 89 0.04 -8.73 -2.04
N ARG A 90 -1.06 -9.17 -2.65
CA ARG A 90 -2.38 -9.12 -2.03
C ARG A 90 -2.43 -9.94 -0.74
N ALA A 91 -1.88 -11.16 -0.74
CA ALA A 91 -1.85 -12.03 0.43
C ALA A 91 -1.01 -11.43 1.56
N TRP A 92 0.15 -10.86 1.22
CA TRP A 92 1.04 -10.20 2.18
C TRP A 92 0.37 -9.00 2.86
N MET A 93 -0.38 -8.19 2.11
CA MET A 93 -1.09 -7.02 2.63
C MET A 93 -2.20 -7.35 3.64
N ILE A 94 -2.82 -8.53 3.53
CA ILE A 94 -3.92 -8.97 4.42
C ILE A 94 -3.47 -9.97 5.50
N GLY A 95 -2.32 -10.61 5.32
CA GLY A 95 -1.79 -11.62 6.23
C GLY A 95 -1.17 -10.99 7.48
N MET A 96 -1.14 -11.75 8.57
CA MET A 96 -0.41 -11.35 9.78
C MET A 96 1.08 -11.22 9.47
N ASN A 97 1.70 -10.14 9.95
CA ASN A 97 3.11 -9.89 9.76
C ASN A 97 3.82 -9.79 11.13
N PRO A 98 4.72 -10.72 11.47
CA PRO A 98 5.43 -10.70 12.75
C PRO A 98 6.26 -9.43 13.00
N GLN A 99 6.70 -8.76 11.94
CA GLN A 99 7.44 -7.48 12.04
C GLN A 99 6.52 -6.30 12.41
N LEU A 100 5.20 -6.49 12.36
CA LEU A 100 4.17 -5.51 12.67
C LEU A 100 3.33 -5.93 13.88
N GLU A 101 3.93 -6.64 14.84
CA GLU A 101 3.24 -7.14 16.04
C GLU A 101 2.00 -7.98 15.69
N ASP A 102 2.13 -8.82 14.65
CA ASP A 102 1.08 -9.68 14.09
C ASP A 102 -0.12 -8.93 13.47
N ALA A 103 -0.07 -7.61 13.36
CA ALA A 103 -1.00 -6.85 12.53
C ALA A 103 -0.73 -7.12 11.04
N SER A 104 -1.80 -7.09 10.23
CA SER A 104 -1.62 -7.04 8.78
C SER A 104 -1.10 -5.66 8.33
N PRO A 105 -0.37 -5.58 7.21
CA PRO A 105 0.06 -4.30 6.65
C PRO A 105 -1.07 -3.30 6.45
N LEU A 106 -2.26 -3.73 6.00
CA LEU A 106 -3.41 -2.84 5.87
C LEU A 106 -3.90 -2.29 7.21
N GLN A 107 -3.89 -3.10 8.27
CA GLN A 107 -4.25 -2.63 9.62
C GLN A 107 -3.22 -1.65 10.17
N ALA A 108 -1.94 -1.94 9.99
CA ALA A 108 -0.86 -1.07 10.41
C ALA A 108 -0.90 0.29 9.68
N ILE A 109 -1.20 0.31 8.38
CA ILE A 109 -1.43 1.56 7.63
C ILE A 109 -2.65 2.33 8.15
N ALA A 110 -3.75 1.65 8.48
CA ALA A 110 -4.93 2.28 9.06
C ALA A 110 -4.63 2.94 10.42
N ASN A 111 -3.63 2.42 11.14
CA ASN A 111 -3.13 2.92 12.43
C ASN A 111 -1.90 3.85 12.29
N ASP A 112 -1.63 4.36 11.09
CA ASP A 112 -0.54 5.31 10.80
C ASP A 112 0.90 4.79 11.04
N GLN A 113 1.09 3.46 11.09
CA GLN A 113 2.40 2.80 11.28
C GLN A 113 3.16 2.67 9.95
N PHE A 114 3.27 3.77 9.21
CA PHE A 114 3.75 3.77 7.82
C PHE A 114 5.22 3.37 7.67
N LYS A 115 6.06 3.76 8.63
CA LYS A 115 7.51 3.52 8.59
C LYS A 115 7.81 2.05 8.81
N GLU A 116 7.09 1.45 9.75
CA GLU A 116 7.15 0.05 10.14
C GLU A 116 6.72 -0.83 8.97
N VAL A 117 5.61 -0.50 8.30
CA VAL A 117 5.13 -1.23 7.12
C VAL A 117 6.15 -1.19 5.97
N MET A 118 6.73 -0.02 5.68
CA MET A 118 7.77 0.08 4.66
C MET A 118 9.07 -0.63 5.05
N ALA A 119 9.42 -0.65 6.34
CA ALA A 119 10.56 -1.43 6.83
C ALA A 119 10.32 -2.92 6.64
N ALA A 120 9.14 -3.43 7.01
CA ALA A 120 8.76 -4.82 6.81
C ALA A 120 8.74 -5.22 5.33
N ALA A 121 8.23 -4.36 4.45
CA ALA A 121 8.26 -4.60 3.01
C ALA A 121 9.70 -4.71 2.46
N ARG A 122 10.62 -3.84 2.93
CA ARG A 122 12.04 -3.91 2.56
C ARG A 122 12.72 -5.19 3.10
N SER A 123 12.38 -5.64 4.30
CA SER A 123 12.85 -6.92 4.85
C SER A 123 12.36 -8.11 4.05
N TYR A 124 11.08 -8.11 3.60
CA TYR A 124 10.55 -9.15 2.71
C TYR A 124 11.46 -9.35 1.49
N ARG A 125 11.85 -8.26 0.82
CA ARG A 125 12.70 -8.31 -0.37
C ARG A 125 14.12 -8.84 -0.10
N GLN A 126 14.62 -8.65 1.13
CA GLN A 126 15.95 -9.14 1.53
C GLN A 126 15.94 -10.63 1.90
N GLY A 127 14.76 -11.23 2.10
CA GLY A 127 14.60 -12.61 2.54
C GLY A 127 14.71 -12.79 4.06
N ASP A 128 14.58 -11.71 4.83
CA ASP A 128 14.77 -11.69 6.28
C ASP A 128 13.44 -11.89 7.05
N LEU A 129 12.57 -12.77 6.55
CA LEU A 129 11.26 -13.08 7.16
C LEU A 129 11.24 -14.44 7.86
#